data_AF-A0A423T4R5-F1
#
_entry.id   AF-A0A423T4R5-F1
#
_cell.length_a   1.000
_cell.length_b   1.000
_cell.length_c   1.000
_cell.angle_alpha   90.00
_cell.angle_beta   90.00
_cell.angle_gamma   90.00
#
_symmetry.space_group_name_H-M   'P 1'
#
loop_
_entity.id
_entity.type
_entity.pdbx_description
1 polymer ?
#
loop_
_entity_poly.entity_id
_entity_poly.type
_entity_poly.pdbx_seq_one_letter_code
_entity_poly.pdbx_strand_id
1 'polypeptide(L)'
;MGNEDAASLGPLGDDVSSIIILGQSAWTFYDGRDFHGTNSVCLYPNFKFNDDSEDRSLHVGLYPTPSHFQISDNNIESIALSLKDWFSLPLAGCGAVGRSLKE
;
A
#
# COMPACT_ATOMS: atom_id res chain seq x y z
N MET A 1 -7.53 14.37 -3.78
CA MET A 1 -7.85 13.21 -4.65
C MET A 1 -6.56 12.52 -5.11
N GLY A 2 -6.15 11.46 -4.41
CA GLY A 2 -4.94 10.67 -4.71
C GLY A 2 -4.05 10.38 -3.50
N ASN A 3 -4.30 11.02 -2.36
CA ASN A 3 -3.56 10.81 -1.10
C ASN A 3 -4.52 10.76 0.10
N GLU A 4 -5.68 10.13 -0.11
CA GLU A 4 -6.75 10.00 0.88
C GLU A 4 -7.05 8.53 1.07
N ASP A 5 -7.36 8.17 2.31
CA ASP A 5 -7.72 6.81 2.66
C ASP A 5 -9.09 6.50 2.06
N ALA A 6 -9.26 5.28 1.54
CA ALA A 6 -10.50 4.80 0.96
C ALA A 6 -11.10 3.74 1.89
N ALA A 7 -12.11 4.13 2.68
CA ALA A 7 -12.80 3.23 3.59
C ALA A 7 -13.64 2.15 2.88
N SER A 8 -13.96 2.36 1.59
CA SER A 8 -14.55 1.34 0.73
C SER A 8 -14.13 1.55 -0.73
N LEU A 9 -13.69 0.48 -1.40
CA LEU A 9 -13.49 0.45 -2.86
C LEU A 9 -14.75 0.01 -3.61
N GLY A 10 -15.71 -0.61 -2.92
CA GLY A 10 -16.88 -1.20 -3.54
C GLY A 10 -16.49 -2.19 -4.65
N PRO A 11 -17.20 -2.19 -5.80
CA PRO A 11 -16.92 -3.14 -6.89
C PRO A 11 -15.54 -3.03 -7.52
N LEU A 12 -14.78 -1.95 -7.28
CA LEU A 12 -13.39 -1.84 -7.76
C LEU A 12 -12.43 -2.75 -6.99
N GLY A 13 -12.84 -3.16 -5.79
CA GLY A 13 -12.12 -4.06 -4.92
C GLY A 13 -12.29 -5.54 -5.23
N ASP A 14 -13.28 -5.88 -6.06
CA ASP A 14 -13.60 -7.25 -6.41
C ASP A 14 -12.61 -7.78 -7.45
N ASP A 15 -11.96 -8.91 -7.16
CA ASP A 15 -11.01 -9.61 -8.05
C ASP A 15 -9.90 -8.71 -8.61
N VAL A 16 -9.18 -8.04 -7.71
CA VAL A 16 -8.03 -7.20 -8.05
C VAL A 16 -6.93 -8.08 -8.67
N SER A 17 -6.57 -7.77 -9.90
CA SER A 17 -5.54 -8.52 -10.64
C SER A 17 -4.15 -7.88 -10.55
N SER A 18 -4.09 -6.57 -10.36
CA SER A 18 -2.84 -5.82 -10.30
C SER A 18 -2.98 -4.54 -9.50
N ILE A 19 -1.87 -4.08 -8.93
CA ILE A 19 -1.80 -2.85 -8.15
C ILE A 19 -0.64 -1.99 -8.65
N ILE A 20 -0.93 -0.70 -8.84
CA ILE A 20 0.06 0.33 -9.15
C ILE A 20 -0.01 1.39 -8.05
N ILE A 21 1.13 1.65 -7.42
CA ILE A 21 1.28 2.72 -6.43
C ILE A 21 2.11 3.83 -7.04
N LEU A 22 1.64 5.06 -6.93
CA LEU A 22 2.39 6.25 -7.32
C LEU A 22 2.68 7.09 -6.08
N GLY A 23 3.93 7.53 -5.95
CA GLY A 23 4.39 8.32 -4.80
C GLY A 23 5.34 7.55 -3.89
N GLN A 24 5.79 8.19 -2.82
CA GLN A 24 6.84 7.67 -1.94
C GLN A 24 6.30 6.89 -0.74
N SER A 25 5.00 7.01 -0.45
CA SER A 25 4.38 6.43 0.74
C SER A 25 4.05 4.95 0.53
N ALA A 26 4.15 4.19 1.63
CA ALA A 26 3.56 2.86 1.72
C ALA A 26 2.05 2.95 1.89
N TRP A 27 1.35 1.92 1.41
CA TRP A 27 -0.09 1.77 1.53
C TRP A 27 -0.44 0.40 2.09
N THR A 28 -1.45 0.38 2.97
CA THR A 28 -2.02 -0.83 3.55
C THR A 28 -3.33 -1.13 2.82
N PHE A 29 -3.47 -2.34 2.30
CA PHE A 29 -4.66 -2.84 1.62
C PHE A 29 -5.32 -3.87 2.53
N TYR A 30 -6.63 -3.78 2.70
CA TYR A 30 -7.41 -4.62 3.61
C TYR A 30 -8.49 -5.39 2.84
N ASP A 31 -8.74 -6.63 3.27
CA ASP A 31 -9.83 -7.46 2.75
C ASP A 31 -11.22 -7.10 3.34
N GLY A 32 -11.28 -6.17 4.30
CA GLY A 32 -12.51 -5.62 4.88
C GLY A 32 -12.63 -4.10 4.70
N ARG A 33 -13.83 -3.59 4.98
CA ARG A 33 -14.16 -2.16 4.92
C ARG A 33 -13.65 -1.42 6.14
N ASP A 34 -13.59 -0.09 6.02
CA ASP A 34 -13.23 0.81 7.12
C ASP A 34 -11.89 0.45 7.79
N PHE A 35 -10.93 -0.05 6.99
CA PHE A 35 -9.59 -0.45 7.43
C PHE A 35 -9.58 -1.63 8.42
N HIS A 36 -10.62 -2.46 8.36
CA HIS A 36 -10.73 -3.73 9.07
C HIS A 36 -10.53 -4.91 8.12
N GLY A 37 -10.39 -6.11 8.65
CA GLY A 37 -10.16 -7.30 7.84
C GLY A 37 -9.49 -8.41 8.64
N THR A 38 -9.46 -9.61 8.05
CA THR A 38 -8.65 -10.73 8.59
C THR A 38 -7.25 -10.70 7.98
N ASN A 39 -7.14 -10.23 6.73
CA ASN A 39 -5.89 -10.11 6.02
C ASN A 39 -5.65 -8.65 5.62
N SER A 40 -4.41 -8.20 5.82
CA SER A 40 -3.92 -6.95 5.27
C SER A 40 -2.57 -7.18 4.60
N VAL A 41 -2.29 -6.40 3.57
CA VAL A 41 -0.97 -6.37 2.93
C VAL A 41 -0.42 -4.96 2.86
N CYS A 42 0.88 -4.88 3.08
CA CYS A 42 1.67 -3.68 3.00
C CYS A 42 2.46 -3.64 1.70
N LEU A 43 2.15 -2.65 0.87
CA LEU A 43 2.79 -2.46 -0.42
C LEU A 43 3.57 -1.15 -0.44
N TYR A 44 4.76 -1.22 -1.02
CA TYR A 44 5.74 -0.14 -1.07
C TYR A 44 6.07 0.18 -2.52
N PRO A 45 6.42 1.44 -2.84
CA PRO A 45 7.05 1.75 -4.11
C PRO A 45 8.35 0.94 -4.25
N ASN A 46 8.45 0.10 -5.28
CA ASN A 46 9.58 -0.81 -5.52
C ASN A 46 10.51 -0.35 -6.65
N PHE A 47 10.10 0.65 -7.42
CA PHE A 47 10.91 1.32 -8.45
C PHE A 47 11.11 2.78 -8.12
N LYS A 48 12.30 3.28 -8.44
CA LYS A 48 12.66 4.69 -8.40
C LYS A 48 13.28 5.07 -9.73
N PHE A 49 12.65 6.01 -10.44
CA PHE A 49 13.18 6.62 -11.66
C PHE A 49 13.68 8.01 -11.30
N ASN A 50 14.97 8.25 -11.45
CA ASN A 50 15.56 9.57 -11.21
C ASN A 50 15.64 10.33 -12.54
N ASP A 51 15.35 11.62 -12.48
CA ASP A 51 15.79 12.57 -13.48
C ASP A 51 17.01 13.30 -12.91
N ASP A 52 18.20 12.87 -13.34
CA ASP A 52 19.49 13.39 -12.85
C ASP A 52 19.70 14.88 -13.19
N SER A 53 18.83 15.47 -14.03
CA SER A 53 18.91 16.88 -14.41
C SER A 53 18.12 17.84 -13.50
N GLU A 54 17.16 17.33 -12.72
CA GLU A 54 16.23 18.18 -11.94
C GLU A 54 16.09 17.77 -10.46
N ASP A 55 16.92 16.85 -9.95
CA ASP A 55 16.77 16.25 -8.60
C ASP A 55 15.35 15.71 -8.33
N ARG A 56 14.65 15.31 -9.40
CA ARG A 56 13.29 14.75 -9.34
C ARG A 56 13.38 13.24 -9.36
N SER A 57 12.51 12.60 -8.60
CA SER A 57 12.37 11.15 -8.66
C SER A 57 10.91 10.72 -8.63
N LEU A 58 10.59 9.80 -9.54
CA LEU A 58 9.31 9.12 -9.62
C LEU A 58 9.43 7.78 -8.89
N HIS A 59 8.58 7.59 -7.89
CA HIS A 59 8.48 6.35 -7.13
C HIS A 59 7.23 5.59 -7.58
N VAL A 60 7.41 4.33 -7.97
CA VAL A 60 6.34 3.46 -8.48
C VAL A 60 6.37 2.11 -7.77
N GLY A 61 5.23 1.65 -7.27
CA GLY A 61 5.03 0.27 -6.84
C GLY A 61 4.32 -0.51 -7.95
N LEU A 62 4.95 -1.53 -8.53
CA LEU A 62 4.34 -2.38 -9.55
C LEU A 62 4.13 -3.79 -9.01
N TYR A 63 2.86 -4.20 -8.93
CA TYR A 63 2.43 -5.51 -8.49
C TYR A 63 1.51 -6.13 -9.55
N PRO A 64 2.08 -6.71 -10.62
CA PRO A 64 1.31 -7.14 -11.81
C PRO A 64 0.47 -8.40 -11.61
N THR A 65 0.68 -9.14 -10.52
CA THR A 65 -0.01 -10.41 -10.25
C THR A 65 -0.37 -10.53 -8.76
N PRO A 66 -1.46 -11.21 -8.40
CA PRO A 66 -1.87 -11.37 -7.00
C PRO A 66 -0.88 -12.09 -6.10
N SER A 67 -0.06 -12.97 -6.67
CA SER A 67 1.07 -13.59 -5.98
C SER A 67 2.06 -12.59 -5.38
N HIS A 68 2.10 -11.35 -5.88
CA HIS A 68 3.00 -10.30 -5.39
C HIS A 68 2.42 -9.46 -4.25
N PHE A 69 1.10 -9.48 -4.03
CA PHE A 69 0.45 -8.73 -2.95
C PHE A 69 -0.32 -9.60 -1.94
N GLN A 70 -0.29 -10.94 -2.09
CA GLN A 70 -0.61 -11.91 -1.02
C GLN A 70 -1.89 -11.67 -0.20
N ILE A 71 -2.88 -10.97 -0.77
CA ILE A 71 -4.21 -10.84 -0.17
C ILE A 71 -5.01 -12.06 -0.62
N SER A 72 -5.59 -12.79 0.34
CA SER A 72 -6.43 -13.95 0.00
C SER A 72 -7.62 -13.49 -0.84
N ASP A 73 -7.94 -14.28 -1.86
CA ASP A 73 -9.11 -14.10 -2.74
C ASP A 73 -9.11 -12.86 -3.64
N ASN A 74 -7.98 -12.16 -3.77
CA ASN A 74 -7.84 -10.94 -4.59
C ASN A 74 -8.83 -9.81 -4.22
N ASN A 75 -9.48 -9.92 -3.06
CA ASN A 75 -10.50 -8.98 -2.65
C ASN A 75 -9.87 -7.87 -1.80
N ILE A 76 -10.12 -6.62 -2.17
CA ILE A 76 -9.63 -5.44 -1.45
C ILE A 76 -10.81 -4.52 -1.18
N GLU A 77 -11.19 -4.37 0.08
CA GLU A 77 -12.35 -3.58 0.45
C GLU A 77 -11.98 -2.17 0.90
N SER A 78 -10.79 -1.95 1.46
CA SER A 78 -10.33 -0.62 1.86
C SER A 78 -8.81 -0.42 1.75
N ILE A 79 -8.37 0.84 1.66
CA ILE A 79 -6.95 1.21 1.51
C ILE A 79 -6.63 2.41 2.40
N ALA A 80 -5.55 2.33 3.19
CA ALA A 80 -5.06 3.43 4.03
C ALA A 80 -3.58 3.74 3.83
N LEU A 81 -3.20 5.00 4.03
CA LEU A 81 -1.80 5.41 4.15
C LEU A 81 -1.18 4.80 5.40
N SER A 82 -0.19 3.94 5.22
CA SER A 82 0.37 3.15 6.32
C SER A 82 1.10 3.96 7.39
N LEU A 83 1.48 5.21 7.09
CA LEU A 83 2.07 6.13 8.07
C LEU A 83 1.05 6.65 9.11
N LYS A 84 -0.26 6.62 8.79
CA LYS A 84 -1.33 7.00 9.74
C LYS A 84 -1.70 5.85 10.68
N ASP A 85 -1.51 4.60 10.25
CA ASP A 85 -1.88 3.41 11.02
C ASP A 85 -1.00 3.18 12.27
N TRP A 86 0.08 3.95 12.45
CA TRP A 86 0.98 3.87 13.61
C TRP A 86 0.28 4.18 14.96
N PHE A 87 -0.80 4.97 14.96
CA PHE A 87 -1.40 5.50 16.19
C PHE A 87 -2.76 4.90 16.60
N SER A 88 -3.39 4.03 15.79
CA SER A 88 -4.80 3.65 16.07
C SER A 88 -5.26 2.22 15.79
N LEU A 89 -4.45 1.31 15.24
CA LEU A 89 -4.92 -0.06 14.99
C LEU A 89 -3.94 -1.14 15.47
N PRO A 90 -4.45 -2.30 15.94
CA PRO A 90 -3.60 -3.40 16.34
C PRO A 90 -2.96 -4.05 15.10
N LEU A 91 -1.64 -3.91 14.96
CA LEU A 91 -0.73 -4.81 14.23
C LEU A 91 -0.85 -4.94 12.70
N ALA A 92 -1.77 -4.24 12.02
CA ALA A 92 -2.01 -4.43 10.58
C ALA A 92 -1.36 -3.38 9.65
N GLY A 93 -0.84 -2.28 10.19
CA GLY A 93 -0.18 -1.22 9.41
C GLY A 93 1.27 -1.57 9.06
N CYS A 94 1.84 -0.92 8.05
CA CYS A 94 3.22 -1.15 7.61
C CYS A 94 4.22 -0.72 8.69
N GLY A 95 4.45 -1.60 9.65
CA GLY A 95 5.56 -1.55 10.57
C GLY A 95 6.85 -1.63 9.77
N ALA A 96 7.69 -0.61 9.92
CA ALA A 96 8.95 -0.45 9.23
C ALA A 96 9.84 -1.70 9.38
N VAL A 97 9.82 -2.59 8.39
CA VAL A 97 10.95 -3.46 8.14
C VAL A 97 12.02 -2.59 7.49
N GLY A 98 12.90 -2.01 8.32
CA GLY A 98 14.18 -1.45 7.88
C GLY A 98 14.36 0.06 8.04
N ARG A 99 14.56 0.52 9.28
CA ARG A 99 15.68 1.45 9.56
C ARG A 99 16.43 0.97 10.78
N SER A 100 17.37 0.04 10.56
CA SER A 100 18.56 0.00 11.40
C SER A 100 19.34 1.27 11.11
N LEU A 101 19.06 2.34 11.86
CA LEU A 101 20.01 3.42 12.03
C LEU A 101 21.15 2.83 12.84
N LYS A 102 22.19 2.40 12.15
CA LYS A 102 23.47 2.14 12.75
C LYS A 102 24.12 3.51 12.96
N GLU A 103 23.99 4.04 14.18
CA GLU A 103 24.99 4.97 14.72
C GLU A 103 26.22 4.17 15.19
#